data_AF-A0A6V8P3D7-F1
#
_entry.id   AF-A0A6V8P3D7-F1
#
_cell.length_a   1.000
_cell.length_b   1.000
_cell.length_c   1.000
_cell.angle_alpha   90.00
_cell.angle_beta   90.00
_cell.angle_gamma   90.00
#
_symmetry.space_group_name_H-M   'P 1'
#
loop_
_entity.id
_entity.type
_entity.pdbx_description
1 polymer ?
#
loop_
_entity_poly.entity_id
_entity_poly.type
_entity_poly.pdbx_seq_one_letter_code
_entity_poly.pdbx_strand_id
1 'polypeptide(L)'
;REIKVTIDLPVDAFLPQEYIEEEVLRIEAYRMIERTRTLEEVESALTELQDRFGTPPEPARNLLEIAKIRVRMKDVGIAELSVKQRRIHLAKVFPQRFDLAKIKRVYPRSIFKANLLELVVPLSREKEVLAEVFALLDAIMNSELLPEEEVVQKRDCRMSVPKSFRFFQRAGC
;
A
#
# COMPACT_ATOMS: atom_id res chain seq x y z
N ARG A 1 -14.84 0.15 -8.22
CA ARG A 1 -15.05 1.50 -7.64
C ARG A 1 -13.69 2.18 -7.61
N GLU A 2 -13.55 3.35 -8.20
CA GLU A 2 -12.32 4.13 -8.09
C GLU A 2 -12.21 4.68 -6.66
N ILE A 3 -11.14 4.34 -5.94
CA ILE A 3 -10.89 4.84 -4.59
C ILE A 3 -10.22 6.21 -4.72
N LYS A 4 -10.91 7.26 -4.28
CA LYS A 4 -10.32 8.59 -4.18
C LYS A 4 -9.35 8.59 -3.00
N VAL A 5 -8.08 8.86 -3.30
CA VAL A 5 -6.98 8.92 -2.33
C VAL A 5 -6.69 10.38 -1.99
N THR A 6 -6.52 10.68 -0.70
CA THR A 6 -6.07 11.98 -0.19
C THR A 6 -4.79 11.81 0.60
N ILE A 7 -3.76 12.60 0.27
CA ILE A 7 -2.42 12.54 0.88
C ILE A 7 -2.07 13.93 1.40
N ASP A 8 -1.72 14.02 2.68
CA ASP A 8 -1.29 15.25 3.36
C ASP A 8 0.04 15.01 4.09
N LEU A 9 1.15 15.41 3.47
CA LEU A 9 2.50 15.16 3.95
C LEU A 9 3.28 16.47 4.09
N PRO A 10 4.09 16.64 5.16
CA PRO A 10 4.92 17.82 5.36
C PRO A 10 6.21 17.73 4.51
N VAL A 11 6.06 17.63 3.19
CA VAL A 11 7.17 17.59 2.23
C VAL A 11 6.88 18.51 1.06
N ASP A 12 7.93 19.18 0.57
CA ASP A 12 7.84 20.01 -0.62
C ASP A 12 7.86 19.12 -1.85
N ALA A 13 6.74 19.08 -2.56
CA ALA A 13 6.56 18.24 -3.74
C ALA A 13 5.95 19.06 -4.89
N PHE A 14 6.80 19.50 -5.81
CA PHE A 14 6.41 20.30 -6.97
C PHE A 14 7.47 20.19 -8.06
N LEU A 15 7.15 20.66 -9.27
CA LEU A 15 8.10 20.81 -10.37
C LEU A 15 8.60 22.26 -10.37
N PRO A 16 9.86 22.53 -9.98
CA PRO A 16 10.41 23.88 -9.98
C PRO A 16 10.50 24.45 -11.39
N GLN A 17 10.39 25.78 -11.52
CA GLN A 17 10.52 26.45 -12.81
C GLN A 17 11.94 26.29 -13.38
N GLU A 18 12.94 26.21 -12.50
CA GLU A 18 14.36 26.02 -12.88
C GLU A 18 14.64 24.62 -13.45
N TYR A 19 13.74 23.65 -13.21
CA TYR A 19 13.86 22.31 -13.77
C TYR A 19 13.15 22.17 -15.11
N ILE A 20 11.96 22.77 -15.23
CA ILE A 20 11.20 22.83 -16.48
C ILE A 20 10.74 24.27 -16.65
N GLU A 21 11.47 25.06 -17.44
CA GLU A 21 11.21 26.49 -17.64
C GLU A 21 9.86 26.73 -18.32
N GLU A 22 9.65 26.02 -19.44
CA GLU A 22 8.44 26.10 -20.26
C GLU A 22 7.19 25.61 -19.51
N GLU A 23 6.23 26.50 -19.32
CA GLU A 23 5.02 26.22 -18.55
C GLU A 23 4.19 25.07 -19.15
N VAL A 24 4.08 25.02 -20.48
CA VAL A 24 3.34 23.96 -21.19
C VAL A 24 3.95 22.60 -20.88
N LEU A 25 5.28 22.47 -20.95
CA LEU A 25 6.00 21.22 -20.64
C LEU A 25 5.86 20.83 -19.17
N ARG A 26 5.84 21.82 -18.26
CA ARG A 26 5.64 21.59 -16.83
C ARG A 26 4.23 21.06 -16.54
N ILE A 27 3.20 21.61 -17.19
CA ILE A 27 1.82 21.10 -17.10
C ILE A 27 1.71 19.68 -17.66
N GLU A 28 2.38 19.40 -18.77
CA GLU A 28 2.44 18.04 -19.34
C GLU A 28 3.08 17.05 -18.38
N ALA A 29 4.22 17.41 -17.77
CA ALA A 29 4.90 16.61 -16.77
C ALA A 29 4.01 16.33 -15.55
N TYR A 30 3.29 17.34 -15.03
CA TYR A 30 2.31 17.13 -13.96
C TYR A 30 1.24 16.11 -14.36
N ARG A 31 0.63 16.29 -15.54
CA ARG A 31 -0.42 15.38 -16.03
C ARG A 31 0.10 13.96 -16.25
N MET A 32 1.33 13.82 -16.72
CA MET A 32 1.99 12.53 -16.88
C MET A 32 2.12 11.80 -15.54
N ILE A 33 2.65 12.48 -14.52
CA ILE A 33 2.79 11.92 -13.17
C ILE A 33 1.43 11.60 -12.54
N GLU A 34 0.41 12.43 -12.75
CA GLU A 34 -0.94 12.19 -12.21
C GLU A 34 -1.63 10.96 -12.80
N ARG A 35 -1.35 10.64 -14.06
CA ARG A 35 -1.99 9.53 -14.79
C ARG A 35 -1.45 8.16 -14.41
N THR A 36 -0.32 8.09 -13.72
CA THR A 36 0.30 6.83 -13.30
C THR A 36 -0.62 6.04 -12.37
N ARG A 37 -0.74 4.75 -12.66
CA ARG A 37 -1.59 3.77 -11.99
C ARG A 37 -0.80 2.62 -11.41
N THR A 38 0.40 2.35 -11.91
CA THR A 38 1.31 1.32 -11.39
C THR A 38 2.66 1.92 -11.01
N LEU A 39 3.48 1.17 -10.29
CA LEU A 39 4.81 1.63 -9.88
C LEU A 39 5.75 1.71 -11.09
N GLU A 40 5.62 0.78 -12.04
CA GLU A 40 6.37 0.77 -13.30
C GLU A 40 6.05 1.98 -14.17
N GLU A 41 4.79 2.46 -14.16
CA GLU A 41 4.42 3.69 -14.85
C GLU A 41 5.05 4.92 -14.18
N VAL A 42 5.20 4.94 -12.84
CA VAL A 42 5.92 6.02 -12.15
C VAL A 42 7.41 5.99 -12.46
N GLU A 43 8.02 4.81 -12.53
CA GLU A 43 9.42 4.65 -12.93
C GLU A 43 9.63 5.06 -14.39
N SER A 44 8.71 4.72 -15.28
CA SER A 44 8.72 5.17 -16.67
C SER A 44 8.63 6.70 -16.77
N ALA A 45 7.76 7.33 -15.98
CA ALA A 45 7.66 8.79 -15.91
C ALA A 45 8.95 9.43 -15.36
N LEU A 46 9.63 8.80 -14.40
CA LEU A 46 10.94 9.26 -13.91
C LEU A 46 11.99 9.20 -15.03
N THR A 47 12.09 8.09 -15.75
CA THR A 47 13.02 7.93 -16.87
C THR A 47 12.75 8.98 -17.95
N GLU A 48 11.49 9.21 -18.32
CA GLU A 48 11.13 10.24 -19.30
C GLU A 48 11.53 11.65 -18.84
N LEU A 49 11.31 11.98 -17.55
CA LEU A 49 11.75 13.26 -16.99
C LEU A 49 13.28 13.40 -17.04
N GLN A 50 14.00 12.32 -16.73
CA GLN A 50 15.46 12.28 -16.78
C GLN A 50 16.00 12.45 -18.21
N ASP A 51 15.41 11.77 -19.17
CA ASP A 51 15.83 11.83 -20.58
C ASP A 51 15.58 13.21 -21.18
N ARG A 52 14.47 13.87 -20.80
CA ARG A 52 14.06 15.16 -21.37
C ARG A 52 14.67 16.37 -20.66
N PHE A 53 14.78 16.31 -19.34
CA PHE A 53 15.11 17.48 -18.49
C PHE A 53 16.33 17.24 -17.59
N GLY A 54 16.95 16.06 -17.64
CA GLY A 54 18.05 15.69 -16.77
C GLY A 54 17.60 15.31 -15.36
N THR A 55 18.55 15.26 -14.42
CA THR A 55 18.29 14.75 -13.06
C THR A 55 17.25 15.60 -12.31
N PRO A 56 16.12 15.01 -11.85
CA PRO A 56 15.10 15.75 -11.13
C PRO A 56 15.63 16.29 -9.79
N PRO A 57 15.36 17.56 -9.45
CA PRO A 57 15.68 18.11 -8.13
C PRO A 57 14.82 17.46 -7.04
N GLU A 58 15.16 17.72 -5.78
CA GLU A 58 14.50 17.10 -4.63
C GLU A 58 12.97 17.29 -4.61
N PRO A 59 12.39 18.48 -4.87
CA PRO A 59 10.94 18.64 -4.90
C PRO A 59 10.25 17.81 -6.00
N ALA A 60 10.91 17.62 -7.14
CA ALA A 60 10.39 16.80 -8.23
C ALA A 60 10.48 15.30 -7.90
N ARG A 61 11.56 14.87 -7.23
CA ARG A 61 11.66 13.50 -6.70
C ARG A 61 10.59 13.22 -5.65
N ASN A 62 10.33 14.16 -4.74
CA ASN A 62 9.27 14.04 -3.76
C ASN A 62 7.88 13.89 -4.41
N LEU A 63 7.63 14.61 -5.52
CA LEU A 63 6.38 14.48 -6.29
C LEU A 63 6.21 13.07 -6.87
N LEU A 64 7.28 12.47 -7.38
CA LEU A 64 7.27 11.08 -7.86
C LEU A 64 7.07 10.08 -6.72
N GLU A 65 7.70 10.29 -5.56
CA GLU A 65 7.49 9.45 -4.38
C GLU A 65 6.05 9.53 -3.86
N ILE A 66 5.43 10.72 -3.87
CA ILE A 66 3.99 10.86 -3.57
C ILE A 66 3.14 10.10 -4.58
N ALA A 67 3.52 10.09 -5.86
CA ALA A 67 2.83 9.28 -6.88
C ALA A 67 2.94 7.77 -6.59
N LYS A 68 4.11 7.27 -6.17
CA LYS A 68 4.29 5.88 -5.72
C LYS A 68 3.41 5.55 -4.52
N ILE A 69 3.40 6.42 -3.51
CA ILE A 69 2.55 6.29 -2.32
C ILE A 69 1.07 6.22 -2.74
N ARG A 70 0.63 7.10 -3.64
CA ARG A 70 -0.75 7.10 -4.16
C ARG A 70 -1.12 5.78 -4.83
N VAL A 71 -0.25 5.23 -5.67
CA VAL A 71 -0.45 3.91 -6.30
C VAL A 71 -0.60 2.85 -5.21
N ARG A 72 0.35 2.78 -4.27
CA ARG A 72 0.32 1.76 -3.22
C ARG A 72 -0.89 1.88 -2.30
N MET A 73 -1.32 3.09 -1.99
CA MET A 73 -2.55 3.33 -1.21
C MET A 73 -3.79 2.77 -1.91
N LYS A 74 -3.87 2.88 -3.25
CA LYS A 74 -4.96 2.29 -4.04
C LYS A 74 -4.94 0.77 -3.98
N ASP A 75 -3.75 0.16 -4.11
CA ASP A 75 -3.58 -1.30 -4.06
C ASP A 75 -3.99 -1.87 -2.71
N VAL A 76 -3.59 -1.19 -1.63
CA VAL A 76 -3.92 -1.55 -0.24
C VAL A 76 -5.37 -1.18 0.12
N GLY A 77 -6.01 -0.31 -0.65
CA GLY A 77 -7.38 0.16 -0.43
C GLY A 77 -7.53 1.18 0.71
N ILE A 78 -6.48 1.96 0.99
CA ILE A 78 -6.50 3.06 1.97
C ILE A 78 -6.86 4.36 1.24
N ALA A 79 -7.85 5.08 1.74
CA ALA A 79 -8.34 6.29 1.09
C ALA A 79 -7.65 7.58 1.58
N GLU A 80 -7.14 7.59 2.80
CA GLU A 80 -6.64 8.82 3.44
C GLU A 80 -5.36 8.56 4.21
N LEU A 81 -4.35 9.38 3.93
CA LEU A 81 -3.06 9.38 4.60
C LEU A 81 -2.69 10.81 4.97
N SER A 82 -2.32 11.02 6.24
CA SER A 82 -1.77 12.30 6.68
C SER A 82 -0.63 12.12 7.68
N VAL A 83 0.27 13.09 7.76
CA VAL A 83 1.31 13.13 8.78
C VAL A 83 1.11 14.34 9.68
N LYS A 84 0.87 14.09 10.96
CA LYS A 84 0.64 15.14 11.97
C LYS A 84 1.40 14.80 13.24
N GLN A 85 2.03 15.80 13.85
CA GLN A 85 2.76 15.64 15.12
C GLN A 85 3.74 14.46 15.13
N ARG A 86 4.47 14.25 14.02
CA ARG A 86 5.38 13.12 13.80
C ARG A 86 4.71 11.74 13.93
N ARG A 87 3.47 11.64 13.49
CA ARG A 87 2.73 10.38 13.37
C ARG A 87 2.10 10.30 12.00
N ILE A 88 2.18 9.13 11.39
CA ILE A 88 1.41 8.76 10.20
C ILE A 88 0.02 8.36 10.66
N HIS A 89 -0.98 8.93 10.03
CA HIS A 89 -2.39 8.65 10.24
C HIS A 89 -2.94 8.05 8.95
N LEU A 90 -3.40 6.81 9.03
CA LEU A 90 -4.09 6.12 7.95
C LEU A 90 -5.55 5.97 8.38
N ALA A 91 -6.48 6.58 7.63
CA ALA A 91 -7.91 6.49 7.93
C ALA A 91 -8.63 5.53 6.98
N LYS A 92 -9.81 5.07 7.40
CA LYS A 92 -10.60 4.04 6.70
C LYS A 92 -9.85 2.70 6.56
N VAL A 93 -9.09 2.37 7.60
CA VAL A 93 -8.34 1.11 7.71
C VAL A 93 -9.28 0.04 8.27
N PHE A 94 -9.73 -0.86 7.40
CA PHE A 94 -10.61 -1.98 7.77
C PHE A 94 -9.78 -3.17 8.29
N PRO A 95 -9.93 -3.59 9.56
CA PRO A 95 -9.11 -4.65 10.16
C PRO A 95 -9.14 -5.99 9.42
N GLN A 96 -10.23 -6.27 8.72
CA GLN A 96 -10.39 -7.50 7.93
C GLN A 96 -9.39 -7.58 6.77
N ARG A 97 -8.89 -6.43 6.31
CA ARG A 97 -7.96 -6.32 5.18
C ARG A 97 -6.50 -6.23 5.60
N PHE A 98 -6.20 -6.17 6.90
CA PHE A 98 -4.83 -5.92 7.39
C PHE A 98 -4.47 -6.81 8.58
N ASP A 99 -3.27 -7.40 8.57
CA ASP A 99 -2.72 -8.05 9.76
C ASP A 99 -2.21 -6.98 10.75
N LEU A 100 -3.12 -6.49 11.60
CA LEU A 100 -2.80 -5.52 12.66
C LEU A 100 -1.75 -6.06 13.65
N ALA A 101 -1.66 -7.38 13.84
CA ALA A 101 -0.67 -7.98 14.73
C ALA A 101 0.73 -7.87 14.12
N LYS A 102 0.89 -8.14 12.81
CA LYS A 102 2.15 -7.91 12.09
C LYS A 102 2.54 -6.43 12.12
N ILE A 103 1.61 -5.52 11.84
CA ILE A 103 1.87 -4.07 11.91
C ILE A 103 2.34 -3.69 13.32
N LYS A 104 1.70 -4.24 14.37
CA LYS A 104 2.12 -4.01 15.75
C LYS A 104 3.51 -4.58 16.07
N ARG A 105 3.93 -5.68 15.44
CA ARG A 105 5.30 -6.22 15.61
C ARG A 105 6.35 -5.32 14.94
N VAL A 106 6.09 -4.86 13.71
CA VAL A 106 7.02 -3.98 12.96
C VAL A 106 7.04 -2.57 13.54
N TYR A 107 5.87 -2.08 13.97
CA TYR A 107 5.68 -0.77 14.60
C TYR A 107 5.05 -0.94 15.99
N PRO A 108 5.83 -1.29 17.04
CA PRO A 108 5.34 -1.55 18.40
C PRO A 108 4.51 -0.43 19.03
N ARG A 109 4.83 0.81 18.66
CA ARG A 109 4.15 2.00 19.16
C ARG A 109 2.95 2.44 18.31
N SER A 110 2.54 1.62 17.33
CA SER A 110 1.32 1.86 16.55
C SER A 110 0.07 1.70 17.41
N ILE A 111 -0.96 2.47 17.08
CA ILE A 111 -2.26 2.49 17.77
C ILE A 111 -3.34 2.37 16.71
N PHE A 112 -4.20 1.36 16.82
CA PHE A 112 -5.40 1.27 16.01
C PHE A 112 -6.62 1.76 16.80
N LYS A 113 -7.28 2.80 16.32
CA LYS A 113 -8.49 3.36 16.91
C LYS A 113 -9.71 2.75 16.21
N ALA A 114 -10.25 1.67 16.77
CA ALA A 114 -11.34 0.90 16.16
C ALA A 114 -12.58 1.76 15.84
N ASN A 115 -12.97 2.68 16.73
CA ASN A 115 -14.13 3.55 16.53
C ASN A 115 -14.02 4.47 15.31
N LEU A 116 -12.80 4.83 14.92
CA LEU A 116 -12.52 5.73 13.79
C LEU A 116 -11.97 5.00 12.57
N LEU A 117 -11.73 3.68 12.68
CA LEU A 117 -11.02 2.89 11.67
C LEU A 117 -9.71 3.58 11.26
N GLU A 118 -8.95 4.04 12.25
CA GLU A 118 -7.74 4.83 12.06
C GLU A 118 -6.52 4.10 12.63
N LEU A 119 -5.49 3.90 11.82
CA LEU A 119 -4.19 3.40 12.24
C LEU A 119 -3.23 4.57 12.39
N VAL A 120 -2.66 4.72 13.58
CA VAL A 120 -1.68 5.75 13.91
C VAL A 120 -0.33 5.09 14.16
N VAL A 121 0.69 5.50 13.40
CA VAL A 121 2.06 4.97 13.50
C VAL A 121 3.02 6.12 13.78
N PRO A 122 3.83 6.07 14.84
CA PRO A 122 4.82 7.13 15.09
C PRO A 122 5.95 7.07 14.07
N LEU A 123 6.33 8.24 13.56
CA LEU A 123 7.50 8.42 12.69
C LEU A 123 8.78 8.34 13.50
N SER A 124 9.76 7.67 12.93
CA SER A 124 11.13 7.62 13.42
C SER A 124 11.80 8.99 13.25
N ARG A 125 12.81 9.30 14.08
CA ARG A 125 13.55 10.56 13.94
C ARG A 125 14.60 10.54 12.85
N GLU A 126 15.07 9.35 12.50
CA GLU A 126 16.20 9.12 11.61
C GLU A 126 15.78 8.86 10.17
N LYS A 127 14.49 8.59 9.93
CA LYS A 127 13.98 8.23 8.61
C LYS A 127 13.27 9.41 7.96
N GLU A 128 13.40 9.49 6.65
CA GLU A 128 12.62 10.40 5.82
C GLU A 128 11.14 10.01 5.83
N VAL A 129 10.27 11.02 5.83
CA VAL A 129 8.81 10.83 5.95
C VAL A 129 8.27 9.96 4.81
N LEU A 130 8.67 10.24 3.57
CA LEU A 130 8.22 9.52 2.38
C LEU A 130 8.64 8.04 2.43
N ALA A 131 9.90 7.78 2.77
CA ALA A 131 10.44 6.42 2.88
C ALA A 131 9.72 5.61 3.97
N GLU A 132 9.45 6.21 5.13
CA GLU A 132 8.76 5.53 6.23
C GLU A 132 7.28 5.27 5.91
N VAL A 133 6.61 6.22 5.23
CA VAL A 133 5.25 6.03 4.74
C VAL A 133 5.18 4.89 3.72
N PHE A 134 6.07 4.88 2.74
CA PHE A 134 6.09 3.83 1.73
C PHE A 134 6.37 2.47 2.36
N ALA A 135 7.37 2.37 3.25
CA ALA A 135 7.67 1.13 3.98
C ALA A 135 6.50 0.62 4.83
N LEU A 136 5.70 1.51 5.43
CA LEU A 136 4.48 1.13 6.14
C LEU A 136 3.45 0.53 5.18
N LEU A 137 3.17 1.18 4.05
CA LEU A 137 2.23 0.67 3.06
C LEU A 137 2.69 -0.67 2.47
N ASP A 138 3.99 -0.85 2.26
CA ASP A 138 4.60 -2.11 1.82
C ASP A 138 4.46 -3.21 2.87
N ALA A 139 4.66 -2.89 4.15
CA ALA A 139 4.47 -3.85 5.23
C ALA A 139 3.01 -4.33 5.34
N ILE A 140 2.07 -3.43 5.06
CA ILE A 140 0.63 -3.71 5.01
C ILE A 140 0.30 -4.59 3.80
N MET A 141 0.80 -4.26 2.61
CA MET A 141 0.52 -5.03 1.39
C MET A 141 1.13 -6.44 1.43
N ASN A 142 2.37 -6.55 1.90
CA ASN A 142 3.09 -7.83 2.00
C ASN A 142 2.70 -8.62 3.26
N SER A 143 1.65 -8.23 3.98
CA SER A 143 1.00 -9.11 4.95
C SER A 143 0.05 -9.99 4.16
N GLU A 144 0.51 -11.17 3.74
CA GLU A 144 -0.39 -12.21 3.27
C GLU A 144 -1.46 -12.45 4.34
N LEU A 145 -2.63 -11.86 4.13
CA LEU A 145 -3.87 -12.40 4.65
C LEU A 145 -4.21 -13.57 3.74
N LEU A 146 -4.52 -14.70 4.36
CA LEU A 146 -5.04 -15.88 3.67
C LEU A 146 -6.14 -15.46 2.68
N PRO A 147 -6.17 -16.05 1.48
CA PRO A 147 -7.12 -15.66 0.43
C PRO A 147 -8.57 -15.71 0.94
N GLU A 148 -9.39 -14.73 0.54
CA GLU A 148 -10.84 -14.69 0.79
C GLU A 148 -11.64 -15.78 0.02
N GLU A 149 -10.98 -16.85 -0.44
CA GLU A 149 -11.61 -18.02 -1.07
C GLU A 149 -11.48 -19.27 -0.19
N GLU A 150 -12.05 -19.22 1.02
CA GLU A 150 -12.54 -20.43 1.72
C GLU A 150 -13.79 -20.11 2.56
N VAL A 151 -14.68 -19.29 2.01
CA VAL A 151 -16.06 -19.12 2.50
C VAL A 151 -17.01 -19.65 1.44
N VAL A 152 -17.05 -20.97 1.22
CA VAL A 152 -18.21 -21.81 0.85
C VAL A 152 -17.69 -23.25 0.63
N GLN A 153 -17.76 -24.11 1.67
CA GLN A 153 -18.13 -25.54 1.58
C GLN A 153 -18.00 -26.24 2.96
N LYS A 154 -18.86 -25.86 3.91
CA LYS A 154 -19.27 -26.76 5.01
C LYS A 154 -20.79 -26.69 5.20
N ARG A 155 -21.49 -27.18 4.20
CA ARG A 155 -22.81 -27.83 4.27
C ARG A 155 -22.66 -28.95 3.24
N ASP A 156 -22.39 -30.19 3.62
CA ASP A 156 -23.27 -31.06 4.38
C ASP A 156 -22.49 -32.08 5.22
N CYS A 157 -22.55 -31.96 6.54
CA CYS A 157 -22.53 -33.14 7.40
C CYS A 157 -23.97 -33.66 7.48
N ARG A 158 -24.36 -34.56 6.58
CA ARG A 158 -25.42 -35.52 6.87
C ARG A 158 -24.89 -36.93 6.72
N MET A 159 -25.00 -37.61 7.84
CA MET A 159 -24.69 -39.00 8.11
C MET A 159 -25.29 -39.93 7.06
N SER A 160 -24.51 -40.91 6.61
CA SER A 160 -24.97 -42.28 6.40
C SER A 160 -23.78 -43.23 6.26
N VAL A 161 -23.46 -43.95 7.34
CA VAL A 161 -22.92 -45.33 7.28
C VAL A 161 -24.10 -46.27 6.97
N PRO A 162 -23.95 -47.56 6.57
CA PRO A 162 -22.74 -48.34 6.24
C PRO A 162 -22.91 -49.33 5.04
N LYS A 163 -21.84 -50.08 4.73
CA LYS A 163 -21.74 -51.56 4.63
C LYS A 163 -20.92 -52.05 3.44
N SER A 164 -20.20 -53.14 3.72
CA SER A 164 -19.50 -54.07 2.81
C SER A 164 -18.31 -53.51 2.04
N PHE A 165 -17.10 -53.99 2.35
CA PHE A 165 -16.38 -54.91 1.46
C PHE A 165 -15.29 -55.66 2.25
N ARG A 166 -15.33 -56.99 2.13
CA ARG A 166 -14.32 -57.94 2.65
C ARG A 166 -13.10 -57.97 1.71
N PHE A 167 -12.02 -58.58 2.22
CA PHE A 167 -10.84 -59.13 1.52
C PHE A 167 -9.77 -58.09 1.13
N PHE A 168 -8.47 -58.26 1.42
CA PHE A 168 -7.63 -59.47 1.25
C PHE A 168 -6.30 -59.38 2.07
N GLN A 169 -5.88 -60.53 2.64
CA GLN A 169 -4.55 -61.02 3.07
C GLN A 169 -3.60 -60.14 3.93
N ARG A 170 -3.24 -60.48 5.19
CA ARG A 170 -2.36 -61.57 5.72
C ARG A 170 -0.92 -61.60 5.13
N ALA A 171 0.04 -61.08 5.91
CA ALA A 171 1.33 -61.72 6.23
C ALA A 171 2.09 -60.90 7.31
N GLY A 172 2.49 -61.52 8.41
CA GLY A 172 3.40 -60.90 9.40
C GLY A 172 3.24 -61.42 10.83
N CYS A 173 3.84 -62.61 11.08
CA CYS A 173 4.11 -63.27 12.37
C CYS A 173 2.94 -63.81 13.19
#